data_AF-A0A9Q0YL45-F1
#
_entry.id   AF-A0A9Q0YL45-F1
#
_cell.length_a   1.000
_cell.length_b   1.000
_cell.length_c   1.000
_cell.angle_alpha   90.00
_cell.angle_beta   90.00
_cell.angle_gamma   90.00
#
_symmetry.space_group_name_H-M   'P 1'
#
loop_
_entity.id
_entity.type
_entity.pdbx_description
1 polymer ?
#
loop_
_entity_poly.entity_id
_entity_poly.type
_entity_poly.pdbx_seq_one_letter_code
_entity_poly.pdbx_strand_id
1 'polypeptide(L)'
;MNSTVLKGLYDEFNSVERYDPRADAWFCVAPMSICRDSVAVAVLGDQIYAAGGFNGTSYVSTVECYDPVAGEWSLSTPLNGARAGGCLVQLDLR
;
A
#
# COMPACT_ATOMS: atom_id res chain seq x y z
N MET A 1 17.33 21.00 19.48
CA MET A 1 17.43 19.68 20.14
C MET A 1 16.15 19.48 20.90
N ASN A 2 15.32 18.53 20.48
CA ASN A 2 14.35 17.79 21.29
C ASN A 2 13.70 16.77 20.35
N SER A 3 14.47 15.73 20.05
CA SER A 3 13.97 14.50 19.44
C SER A 3 13.14 13.76 20.48
N THR A 4 11.89 13.47 20.16
CA THR A 4 11.14 12.42 20.84
C THR A 4 10.58 11.51 19.75
N VAL A 5 11.33 10.46 19.45
CA VAL A 5 10.90 9.33 18.62
C VAL A 5 10.69 8.16 19.56
N LEU A 6 9.45 7.82 19.85
CA LEU A 6 9.04 6.51 20.34
C LEU A 6 7.59 6.24 19.88
N LYS A 7 7.44 5.63 18.70
CA LYS A 7 6.28 4.81 18.35
C LYS A 7 6.79 3.60 17.55
N GLY A 8 6.20 2.45 17.83
CA GLY A 8 6.86 1.14 17.86
C GLY A 8 7.55 0.69 16.56
N LEU A 9 8.70 0.06 16.73
CA LEU A 9 9.35 -0.74 15.71
C LEU A 9 8.41 -1.91 15.33
N TYR A 10 8.04 -2.00 14.05
CA TYR A 10 7.39 -3.12 13.31
C TYR A 10 5.87 -3.09 13.01
N ASP A 11 5.02 -2.28 13.66
CA ASP A 11 3.54 -2.39 13.52
C ASP A 11 2.87 -1.31 12.62
N GLU A 12 3.64 -0.48 11.91
CA GLU A 12 3.11 0.68 11.13
C GLU A 12 3.15 0.50 9.61
N PHE A 13 3.77 -0.56 9.08
CA PHE A 13 4.00 -0.74 7.63
C PHE A 13 2.80 -1.21 6.81
N ASN A 14 1.66 -1.50 7.45
CA ASN A 14 0.41 -1.82 6.74
C ASN A 14 -0.64 -0.72 6.86
N SER A 15 -0.35 0.36 7.58
CA SER A 15 -1.27 1.49 7.71
C SER A 15 -1.46 2.18 6.36
N VAL A 16 -2.66 2.69 6.13
CA VAL A 16 -3.02 3.44 4.92
C VAL A 16 -3.78 4.68 5.36
N GLU A 17 -3.42 5.82 4.79
CA GLU A 17 -4.04 7.10 5.05
C GLU A 17 -4.59 7.71 3.76
N ARG A 18 -5.73 8.37 3.87
CA ARG A 18 -6.36 9.14 2.79
C ARG A 18 -6.37 10.61 3.15
N TYR A 19 -5.89 11.44 2.24
CA TYR A 19 -5.99 12.88 2.37
C TYR A 19 -7.35 13.39 1.86
N ASP A 20 -8.01 14.25 2.64
CA ASP A 20 -9.21 15.00 2.22
C ASP A 20 -8.87 16.48 2.01
N PRO A 21 -8.85 16.98 0.75
CA PRO A 21 -8.54 18.38 0.47
C PRO A 21 -9.53 19.40 1.03
N ARG A 22 -10.77 19.00 1.36
CA ARG A 22 -11.76 19.92 1.93
C ARG A 22 -11.53 20.15 3.42
N ALA A 23 -11.08 19.10 4.10
CA ALA A 23 -10.74 19.14 5.51
C ALA A 23 -9.28 19.53 5.75
N ASP A 24 -8.44 19.52 4.71
CA ASP A 24 -6.98 19.72 4.78
C ASP A 24 -6.34 18.78 5.83
N ALA A 25 -6.75 17.51 5.77
CA ALA A 25 -6.42 16.53 6.80
C ALA A 25 -6.24 15.13 6.22
N TRP A 26 -5.39 14.33 6.89
CA TRP A 26 -5.21 12.91 6.66
C TRP A 26 -6.11 12.11 7.59
N PHE A 27 -6.65 11.01 7.07
CA PHE A 27 -7.51 10.09 7.80
C PHE A 27 -7.02 8.66 7.61
N CYS A 28 -6.92 7.88 8.68
CA CYS A 28 -6.68 6.46 8.57
C CYS A 28 -7.83 5.78 7.82
N VAL A 29 -7.50 4.89 6.89
CA VAL A 29 -8.44 3.99 6.22
C VAL A 29 -8.08 2.54 6.54
N ALA A 30 -8.79 1.58 5.96
CA ALA A 30 -8.49 0.17 6.20
C ALA A 30 -7.02 -0.14 5.90
N PRO A 31 -6.31 -0.81 6.82
CA PRO A 31 -4.93 -1.21 6.61
C PRO A 31 -4.85 -2.37 5.62
N MET A 32 -3.69 -2.53 5.00
CA MET A 32 -3.38 -3.74 4.23
C MET A 32 -3.24 -4.95 5.16
N SER A 33 -3.43 -6.15 4.61
CA SER A 33 -3.24 -7.40 5.35
C SER A 33 -1.76 -7.78 5.47
N ILE A 34 -0.92 -7.30 4.56
CA ILE A 34 0.52 -7.54 4.55
C ILE A 34 1.22 -6.18 4.68
N CYS A 35 2.13 -6.07 5.66
CA CYS A 35 3.03 -4.92 5.78
C CYS A 35 3.89 -4.78 4.52
N ARG A 36 4.06 -3.56 4.02
CA ARG A 36 4.86 -3.31 2.82
C ARG A 36 5.65 -2.01 2.93
N ASP A 37 6.96 -2.12 2.85
CA ASP A 37 7.86 -1.03 2.50
C ASP A 37 8.26 -1.14 1.01
N SER A 38 8.60 -0.01 0.38
CA SER A 38 9.05 0.04 -1.02
C SER A 38 8.07 -0.63 -2.00
N VAL A 39 6.77 -0.51 -1.71
CA VAL A 39 5.66 -1.05 -2.52
C VAL A 39 5.44 -0.21 -3.77
N ALA A 40 5.05 -0.88 -4.86
CA ALA A 40 4.62 -0.20 -6.07
C ALA A 40 3.09 -0.11 -6.11
N VAL A 41 2.55 1.09 -6.34
CA VAL A 41 1.11 1.36 -6.36
C VAL A 41 0.64 1.96 -7.68
N ALA A 42 -0.55 1.57 -8.13
CA ALA A 42 -1.23 2.17 -9.29
C ALA A 42 -2.75 2.10 -9.13
N VAL A 43 -3.46 3.00 -9.79
CA VAL A 43 -4.91 2.90 -9.99
C VAL A 43 -5.17 2.04 -11.22
N LEU A 44 -6.13 1.12 -11.15
CA LEU A 44 -6.62 0.34 -12.28
C LEU A 44 -8.15 0.24 -12.17
N GLY A 45 -8.84 0.87 -13.12
CA GLY A 45 -10.30 1.07 -13.00
C GLY A 45 -10.62 1.94 -11.78
N ASP A 46 -11.52 1.46 -10.93
CA ASP A 46 -11.95 2.16 -9.71
C ASP A 46 -11.23 1.68 -8.44
N GLN A 47 -10.17 0.87 -8.59
CA GLN A 47 -9.44 0.26 -7.47
C GLN A 47 -7.96 0.68 -7.45
N ILE A 48 -7.36 0.65 -6.25
CA ILE A 48 -5.92 0.89 -6.06
C ILE A 48 -5.23 -0.47 -5.89
N TYR A 49 -4.15 -0.70 -6.61
CA TYR A 49 -3.34 -1.91 -6.51
C TYR A 49 -2.01 -1.62 -5.85
N ALA A 50 -1.62 -2.46 -4.90
CA ALA A 50 -0.34 -2.46 -4.21
C ALA A 50 0.38 -3.78 -4.49
N ALA A 51 1.47 -3.74 -5.26
CA ALA A 51 2.19 -4.93 -5.70
C ALA A 51 3.62 -4.99 -5.15
N GLY A 52 3.97 -6.15 -4.59
CA GLY A 52 5.31 -6.40 -4.06
C GLY A 52 5.65 -5.56 -2.82
N GLY A 53 6.93 -5.28 -2.64
CA GLY A 53 7.48 -4.59 -1.47
C GLY A 53 8.24 -5.53 -0.54
N PHE A 54 8.56 -5.03 0.64
CA PHE A 54 9.26 -5.73 1.72
C PHE A 54 8.40 -5.74 2.98
N ASN A 55 8.15 -6.92 3.55
CA ASN A 55 7.24 -7.06 4.71
C ASN A 55 7.94 -7.00 6.08
N GLY A 56 9.17 -6.49 6.12
CA GLY A 56 10.02 -6.52 7.31
C GLY A 56 10.91 -7.77 7.41
N THR A 57 10.61 -8.84 6.66
CA THR A 57 11.41 -10.08 6.67
C THR A 57 11.88 -10.48 5.27
N SER A 58 11.02 -10.38 4.26
CA SER A 58 11.34 -10.79 2.90
C SER A 58 10.67 -9.88 1.87
N TYR A 59 11.21 -9.89 0.66
CA TYR A 59 10.50 -9.33 -0.49
C TYR A 59 9.28 -10.20 -0.79
N VAL A 60 8.15 -9.56 -1.07
CA VAL A 60 6.90 -10.25 -1.36
C VAL A 60 6.56 -10.14 -2.85
N SER A 61 5.88 -11.15 -3.37
CA SER A 61 5.24 -11.13 -4.70
C SER A 61 3.74 -10.88 -4.63
N THR A 62 3.18 -10.79 -3.43
CA THR A 62 1.73 -10.61 -3.24
C THR A 62 1.29 -9.26 -3.78
N VAL A 63 0.03 -9.24 -4.26
CA VAL A 63 -0.66 -8.04 -4.72
C VAL A 63 -1.93 -7.90 -3.90
N GLU A 64 -2.19 -6.71 -3.41
CA GLU A 64 -3.45 -6.36 -2.75
C GLU A 64 -4.16 -5.27 -3.56
N CYS A 65 -5.49 -5.35 -3.65
CA CYS A 65 -6.29 -4.28 -4.22
C CYS A 65 -7.25 -3.69 -3.17
N TYR A 66 -7.35 -2.37 -3.16
CA TYR A 66 -8.26 -1.61 -2.33
C TYR A 66 -9.49 -1.22 -3.15
N ASP A 67 -10.65 -1.52 -2.61
CA ASP A 67 -11.94 -1.03 -3.09
C ASP A 67 -12.36 0.19 -2.23
N PRO A 68 -12.35 1.42 -2.79
CA PRO A 68 -12.73 2.61 -2.04
C PRO A 68 -14.22 2.67 -1.66
N VAL A 69 -15.10 1.92 -2.34
CA VAL A 69 -16.54 1.86 -2.07
C VAL A 69 -16.81 0.94 -0.88
N ALA A 70 -16.17 -0.24 -0.88
CA ALA A 70 -16.25 -1.16 0.25
C ALA A 70 -15.41 -0.69 1.45
N GLY A 71 -14.34 0.06 1.17
CA GLY A 71 -13.37 0.50 2.17
C GLY A 71 -12.46 -0.64 2.65
N GLU A 72 -12.18 -1.63 1.80
CA GLU A 72 -11.48 -2.86 2.18
C GLU A 72 -10.36 -3.22 1.20
N TRP A 73 -9.34 -3.93 1.71
CA TRP A 73 -8.29 -4.55 0.91
C TRP A 73 -8.56 -6.04 0.70
N SER A 74 -8.21 -6.55 -0.47
CA SER A 74 -8.28 -7.98 -0.79
C SER A 74 -7.06 -8.44 -1.58
N LEU A 75 -6.71 -9.72 -1.48
CA LEU A 75 -5.61 -10.30 -2.25
C LEU A 75 -6.00 -10.46 -3.73
N SER A 76 -5.07 -10.08 -4.60
CA SER A 76 -5.17 -10.28 -6.05
C SER A 76 -4.13 -11.30 -6.56
N THR A 77 -4.08 -11.48 -7.87
CA THR A 77 -3.10 -12.40 -8.49
C THR A 77 -1.68 -11.92 -8.21
N PRO A 78 -0.79 -12.78 -7.66
CA PRO A 78 0.57 -12.38 -7.30
C PRO A 78 1.44 -12.14 -8.53
N LEU A 79 2.53 -11.40 -8.34
CA LEU A 79 3.60 -11.27 -9.31
C LEU A 79 4.32 -12.61 -9.51
N ASN A 80 4.89 -12.83 -10.70
CA ASN A 80 5.71 -14.02 -11.00
C ASN A 80 7.01 -14.12 -10.16
N GLY A 81 7.38 -13.05 -9.46
CA GLY A 81 8.55 -13.01 -8.60
C GLY A 81 8.49 -11.81 -7.66
N ALA A 82 9.00 -12.00 -6.46
CA ALA A 82 9.08 -10.96 -5.44
C ALA A 82 9.97 -9.81 -5.90
N ARG A 83 9.58 -8.57 -5.57
CA ARG A 83 10.32 -7.35 -5.92
C ARG A 83 9.94 -6.21 -4.99
N ALA A 84 10.84 -5.25 -4.82
CA ALA A 84 10.65 -4.00 -4.08
C ALA A 84 11.31 -2.83 -4.84
N GLY A 85 10.91 -1.59 -4.54
CA GLY A 85 11.45 -0.39 -5.18
C GLY A 85 11.00 -0.21 -6.64
N GLY A 86 9.89 -0.83 -7.02
CA GLY A 86 9.32 -0.75 -8.36
C GLY A 86 8.33 0.41 -8.53
N CYS A 87 7.91 0.63 -9.76
CA CYS A 87 6.78 1.49 -10.12
C CYS A 87 5.76 0.65 -10.89
N LEU A 88 4.48 0.79 -10.57
CA LEU A 88 3.39 0.26 -11.40
C LEU A 88 2.85 1.38 -12.27
N VAL A 89 2.59 1.07 -13.53
CA VAL A 89 1.92 1.97 -14.46
C VAL A 89 0.80 1.20 -15.15
N GLN A 90 -0.38 1.81 -15.23
CA GLN A 90 -1.46 1.29 -16.07
C GLN A 90 -1.16 1.66 -17.52
N LEU A 91 -1.14 0.65 -18.40
CA LEU A 91 -1.08 0.84 -19.84
C LEU A 91 -2.44 0.49 -20.42
N ASP A 92 -3.08 1.46 -21.07
CA ASP A 92 -4.29 1.24 -21.84
C ASP A 92 -3.89 0.93 -23.29
N LEU A 93 -3.87 -0.36 -23.61
CA LEU A 93 -3.61 -0.84 -24.97
C LEU A 93 -4.94 -0.85 -25.72
N ARG A 94 -5.21 0.27 -26.40
CA ARG A 94 -6.31 0.38 -27.36
C ARG A 94 -6.13 -0.53 -28.56
#